data_AF-U1PHQ3-F1
#
_entry.id   AF-U1PHQ3-F1
#
_cell.length_a   1.000
_cell.length_b   1.000
_cell.length_c   1.000
_cell.angle_alpha   90.00
_cell.angle_beta   90.00
_cell.angle_gamma   90.00
#
_symmetry.space_group_name_H-M   'P 1'
#
loop_
_entity.id
_entity.type
_entity.pdbx_description
1 polymer ?
#
loop_
_entity_poly.entity_id
_entity_poly.type
_entity_poly.pdbx_seq_one_letter_code
_entity_poly.pdbx_strand_id
1 'polypeptide(L)'
;MSKRYYTVISYEFQIHINLLQDTITNPNMTITLYALDGCPYCETVHEALTNAGVEYTTIWVDALHSERDEVRRVSGQRGVPVLIDETRGVTMCESANIETYVQQTLASE
;
A
#
# COMPACT_ATOMS: atom_id res chain seq x y z
N MET A 1 -48.72 -13.34 -8.08
CA MET A 1 -48.04 -12.28 -8.87
C MET A 1 -46.89 -11.72 -8.02
N SER A 2 -45.68 -12.25 -8.16
CA SER A 2 -44.51 -11.78 -7.39
C SER A 2 -43.91 -10.57 -8.12
N LYS A 3 -44.08 -9.37 -7.54
CA LYS A 3 -43.51 -8.13 -8.09
C LYS A 3 -42.00 -8.16 -7.86
N ARG A 4 -41.23 -8.39 -8.93
CA ARG A 4 -39.78 -8.20 -8.93
C ARG A 4 -39.50 -6.71 -8.84
N TYR A 5 -38.98 -6.26 -7.71
CA TYR A 5 -38.42 -4.91 -7.56
C TYR A 5 -37.04 -4.92 -8.22
N TYR A 6 -36.89 -4.22 -9.34
CA TYR A 6 -35.59 -3.89 -9.91
C TYR A 6 -35.16 -2.56 -9.29
N THR A 7 -34.25 -2.61 -8.30
CA THR A 7 -33.63 -1.40 -7.76
C THR A 7 -32.63 -0.89 -8.80
N VAL A 8 -32.89 0.29 -9.35
CA VAL A 8 -31.92 1.05 -10.13
C VAL A 8 -30.95 1.66 -9.14
N ILE A 9 -29.82 1.00 -8.92
CA ILE A 9 -28.74 1.54 -8.08
C ILE A 9 -28.02 2.61 -8.93
N SER A 10 -27.91 3.84 -8.42
CA SER A 10 -27.16 4.89 -9.11
C SER A 10 -25.67 4.54 -9.16
N TYR A 11 -24.97 4.94 -10.23
CA TYR A 11 -23.53 4.68 -10.39
C TYR A 11 -22.70 5.14 -9.18
N GLU A 12 -23.04 6.28 -8.58
CA GLU A 12 -22.41 6.81 -7.35
C GLU A 12 -22.55 5.89 -6.13
N PHE A 13 -23.69 5.19 -6.01
CA PHE A 13 -23.94 4.25 -4.91
C PHE A 13 -23.26 2.90 -5.17
N GLN A 14 -23.13 2.51 -6.44
CA GLN A 14 -22.37 1.33 -6.84
C GLN A 14 -20.87 1.52 -6.58
N ILE A 15 -20.31 2.72 -6.79
CA ILE A 15 -18.92 3.08 -6.46
C ILE A 15 -18.67 2.96 -4.96
N HIS A 16 -19.56 3.51 -4.12
CA HIS A 16 -19.43 3.39 -2.66
C HIS A 16 -19.56 1.94 -2.18
N ILE A 17 -20.46 1.14 -2.75
CA ILE A 17 -20.57 -0.28 -2.40
C ILE A 17 -19.32 -1.05 -2.82
N ASN A 18 -18.73 -0.77 -3.98
CA ASN A 18 -17.50 -1.42 -4.42
C ASN A 18 -16.28 -1.00 -3.56
N LEU A 19 -16.12 0.30 -3.24
CA LEU A 19 -15.05 0.78 -2.33
C LEU A 19 -15.18 0.19 -0.93
N LEU A 20 -16.42 0.10 -0.42
CA LEU A 20 -16.67 -0.57 0.84
C LEU A 20 -16.31 -2.04 0.68
N GLN A 21 -16.78 -2.74 -0.36
CA GLN A 21 -16.45 -4.14 -0.66
C GLN A 21 -14.95 -4.40 -0.71
N ASP A 22 -14.13 -3.54 -1.34
CA ASP A 22 -12.66 -3.67 -1.37
C ASP A 22 -12.03 -3.61 0.03
N THR A 23 -12.63 -2.82 0.93
CA THR A 23 -12.19 -2.71 2.34
C THR A 23 -12.65 -3.92 3.19
N ILE A 24 -13.77 -4.56 2.86
CA ILE A 24 -14.32 -5.73 3.59
C ILE A 24 -13.86 -7.07 3.02
N THR A 25 -13.40 -7.14 1.77
CA THR A 25 -12.88 -8.38 1.14
C THR A 25 -11.40 -8.60 1.40
N ASN A 26 -10.63 -7.59 1.83
CA ASN A 26 -9.22 -7.76 2.18
C ASN A 26 -8.88 -7.20 3.59
N PRO A 27 -9.35 -7.85 4.67
CA PRO A 27 -9.28 -7.28 6.01
C PRO A 27 -7.90 -7.28 6.69
N ASN A 28 -6.79 -7.73 6.08
CA ASN A 28 -5.57 -8.03 6.87
C ASN A 28 -4.20 -7.88 6.17
N MET A 29 -4.03 -7.01 5.18
CA MET A 29 -2.67 -6.75 4.63
C MET A 29 -2.46 -5.27 4.30
N THR A 30 -2.38 -4.42 5.33
CA THR A 30 -2.02 -3.02 5.14
C THR A 30 -0.52 -2.89 4.92
N ILE A 31 -0.08 -3.10 3.68
CA ILE A 31 1.27 -2.72 3.24
C ILE A 31 1.26 -1.25 2.84
N THR A 32 2.11 -0.44 3.48
CA THR A 32 2.31 0.98 3.13
C THR A 32 3.75 1.21 2.71
N LEU A 33 3.95 1.83 1.56
CA LEU A 33 5.26 2.22 1.05
C LEU A 33 5.37 3.75 1.03
N TYR A 34 6.33 4.30 1.76
CA TYR A 34 6.73 5.69 1.63
C TYR A 34 7.76 5.81 0.51
N ALA A 35 7.43 6.59 -0.52
CA ALA A 35 8.23 6.72 -1.74
C ALA A 35 8.37 8.17 -2.19
N LEU A 36 9.44 8.47 -2.92
CA LEU A 36 9.61 9.73 -3.63
C LEU A 36 9.51 9.45 -5.14
N ASP A 37 8.79 10.32 -5.85
CA ASP A 37 8.70 10.25 -7.31
C ASP A 37 10.08 10.39 -7.99
N GLY A 38 10.34 9.53 -8.99
CA GLY A 38 11.62 9.44 -9.70
C GLY A 38 12.80 8.89 -8.87
N CYS A 39 12.55 8.29 -7.70
CA CYS A 39 13.60 7.63 -6.92
C CYS A 39 13.82 6.18 -7.40
N PRO A 40 15.01 5.83 -7.93
CA PRO A 40 15.25 4.50 -8.50
C PRO A 40 15.10 3.37 -7.48
N TYR A 41 15.44 3.61 -6.21
CA TYR A 41 15.26 2.61 -5.14
C TYR A 41 13.80 2.43 -4.72
N CYS A 42 12.96 3.44 -4.92
CA CYS A 42 11.53 3.29 -4.68
C CYS A 42 10.90 2.48 -5.82
N GLU A 43 11.31 2.74 -7.06
CA GLU A 43 10.87 2.01 -8.25
C GLU A 43 11.14 0.50 -8.12
N THR A 44 12.34 0.09 -7.67
CA THR A 44 12.62 -1.36 -7.50
C THR A 44 11.72 -2.03 -6.46
N VAL A 45 11.37 -1.32 -5.38
CA VAL A 45 10.42 -1.82 -4.37
C VAL A 45 8.99 -1.90 -4.92
N HIS A 46 8.56 -0.90 -5.69
CA HIS A 46 7.27 -0.93 -6.40
C HIS A 46 7.19 -2.13 -7.34
N GLU A 47 8.25 -2.38 -8.12
CA GLU A 47 8.33 -3.55 -9.01
C GLU A 47 8.28 -4.86 -8.22
N ALA A 48 9.02 -4.96 -7.11
CA ALA A 48 9.01 -6.15 -6.27
C ALA A 48 7.61 -6.46 -5.72
N LEU A 49 6.92 -5.46 -5.16
CA LEU A 49 5.55 -5.61 -4.64
C LEU A 49 4.57 -5.99 -5.76
N THR A 50 4.67 -5.33 -6.91
CA THR A 50 3.81 -5.59 -8.07
C THR A 50 4.03 -7.00 -8.61
N ASN A 51 5.29 -7.42 -8.77
CA ASN A 51 5.64 -8.76 -9.24
C ASN A 51 5.21 -9.86 -8.27
N ALA A 52 5.19 -9.56 -6.97
CA ALA A 52 4.69 -10.44 -5.94
C ALA A 52 3.14 -10.46 -5.85
N GLY A 53 2.43 -9.62 -6.63
CA GLY A 53 0.97 -9.53 -6.56
C GLY A 53 0.45 -8.97 -5.23
N VAL A 54 1.30 -8.24 -4.51
CA VAL A 54 0.97 -7.66 -3.20
C VAL A 54 0.21 -6.36 -3.42
N GLU A 55 -0.96 -6.24 -2.81
CA GLU A 55 -1.68 -4.97 -2.73
C GLU A 55 -1.04 -4.07 -1.67
N TYR A 56 -0.77 -2.81 -2.03
CA TYR A 56 -0.12 -1.85 -1.12
C TYR A 56 -0.59 -0.42 -1.40
N THR A 57 -0.52 0.42 -0.36
CA THR A 57 -0.74 1.86 -0.47
C THR A 57 0.60 2.58 -0.57
N THR A 58 0.69 3.56 -1.47
CA THR A 58 1.88 4.42 -1.57
C THR A 58 1.60 5.78 -0.93
N ILE A 59 2.48 6.20 -0.04
CA ILE A 59 2.51 7.57 0.49
C ILE A 59 3.67 8.30 -0.18
N TRP A 60 3.35 9.24 -1.04
CA TRP A 60 4.33 10.10 -1.69
C TRP A 60 4.82 11.17 -0.73
N VAL A 61 6.13 11.24 -0.57
CA VAL A 61 6.76 12.17 0.38
C VAL A 61 7.26 13.42 -0.34
N ASP A 62 7.41 14.51 0.42
CA ASP A 62 7.97 15.75 -0.11
C ASP A 62 9.40 15.55 -0.66
N ALA A 63 9.69 16.28 -1.74
CA ALA A 63 11.00 16.26 -2.38
C ALA A 63 12.11 16.73 -1.44
N LEU A 64 11.81 17.73 -0.60
CA LEU A 64 12.74 18.24 0.39
C LEU A 64 12.93 17.23 1.52
N HIS A 65 14.14 16.70 1.65
CA HIS A 65 14.48 15.72 2.68
C HIS A 65 14.15 16.20 4.10
N SER A 66 14.26 17.50 4.37
CA SER A 66 13.95 18.09 5.68
C SER A 66 12.47 18.05 6.03
N GLU A 67 11.57 17.98 5.05
CA GLU A 67 10.11 18.06 5.25
C GLU A 67 9.47 16.68 5.49
N ARG A 68 10.25 15.60 5.40
CA ARG A 68 9.79 14.21 5.58
C ARG A 68 9.61 13.82 7.05
N ASP A 69 8.95 14.66 7.82
CA ASP A 69 8.75 14.46 9.26
C ASP A 69 7.89 13.23 9.58
N GLU A 70 6.93 12.91 8.72
CA GLU A 70 6.14 11.69 8.85
C GLU A 70 7.01 10.43 8.73
N VAL A 71 7.88 10.38 7.71
CA VAL A 71 8.83 9.26 7.54
C VAL A 71 9.72 9.12 8.77
N ARG A 72 10.19 10.24 9.34
CA ARG A 72 10.98 10.23 10.59
C ARG A 72 10.20 9.69 11.76
N ARG A 73 8.93 10.05 11.86
CA ARG A 73 8.05 9.61 12.95
C ARG A 73 7.83 8.10 12.92
N VAL A 74 7.63 7.52 11.73
CA VAL A 74 7.34 6.09 11.59
C VAL A 74 8.59 5.20 11.55
N SER A 75 9.69 5.68 10.95
CA SER A 75 10.89 4.86 10.71
C SER A 75 12.13 5.26 11.54
N GLY A 76 12.09 6.41 12.21
CA GLY A 76 13.26 7.00 12.87
C GLY A 76 14.21 7.78 11.94
N GLN A 77 13.96 7.79 10.63
CA GLN A 77 14.79 8.47 9.62
C GLN A 77 13.97 9.17 8.54
N ARG A 78 14.61 9.99 7.69
CA ARG A 78 13.94 10.70 6.57
C ARG A 78 14.25 10.11 5.19
N GLY A 79 15.01 9.02 5.15
CA GLY A 79 15.31 8.28 3.93
C GLY A 79 14.09 7.52 3.42
N VAL A 80 14.00 7.36 2.11
CA VAL A 80 13.03 6.49 1.43
C VAL A 80 13.80 5.55 0.49
N PRO A 81 13.29 4.34 0.19
CA PRO A 81 11.98 3.80 0.55
C PRO A 81 11.85 3.37 2.03
N VAL A 82 10.61 3.39 2.55
CA VAL A 82 10.24 2.77 3.84
C VAL A 82 8.98 1.94 3.65
N LEU A 83 9.02 0.67 4.02
CA LEU A 83 7.87 -0.23 4.01
C LEU A 83 7.33 -0.42 5.43
N ILE A 84 6.03 -0.31 5.59
CA ILE A 84 5.29 -0.67 6.80
C ILE A 84 4.36 -1.84 6.45
N ASP A 85 4.45 -2.93 7.22
CA ASP A 85 3.48 -4.01 7.23
C ASP A 85 2.81 -4.03 8.59
N GLU A 86 1.59 -3.47 8.66
CA GLU A 86 0.84 -3.37 9.91
C GLU A 86 0.44 -4.74 10.46
N THR A 87 0.22 -5.71 9.58
CA THR A 87 -0.18 -7.08 9.91
C THR A 87 0.87 -7.79 10.73
N ARG A 88 2.15 -7.58 10.36
CA ARG A 88 3.30 -8.22 11.02
C ARG A 88 4.04 -7.30 11.98
N GLY A 89 3.59 -6.04 12.12
CA GLY A 89 4.24 -5.02 12.95
C GLY A 89 5.64 -4.67 12.46
N VAL A 90 5.88 -4.75 11.15
CA VAL A 90 7.20 -4.50 10.55
C VAL A 90 7.27 -3.07 10.04
N THR A 91 8.37 -2.40 10.34
CA THR A 91 8.78 -1.16 9.68
C THR A 91 10.21 -1.34 9.21
N MET A 92 10.43 -1.22 7.90
CA MET A 92 11.68 -1.58 7.26
C MET A 92 12.17 -0.47 6.33
N CYS A 93 13.47 -0.23 6.37
CA CYS A 93 14.20 0.67 5.49
C CYS A 93 15.20 -0.14 4.64
N GLU A 94 15.84 0.52 3.68
CA GLU A 94 16.77 -0.06 2.70
C GLU A 94 16.06 -0.91 1.63
N SER A 95 16.14 -0.49 0.37
CA SER A 95 15.39 -1.12 -0.73
C SER A 95 15.70 -2.60 -0.88
N ALA A 96 16.97 -3.01 -0.80
CA ALA A 96 17.37 -4.41 -0.95
C ALA A 96 16.78 -5.31 0.16
N ASN A 97 16.68 -4.80 1.39
CA ASN A 97 16.05 -5.53 2.50
C ASN A 97 14.55 -5.66 2.27
N ILE A 98 13.92 -4.57 1.81
CA ILE A 98 12.50 -4.55 1.49
C ILE A 98 12.18 -5.53 0.35
N GLU A 99 12.97 -5.55 -0.73
CA GLU A 99 12.80 -6.50 -1.84
C GLU A 99 12.90 -7.95 -1.36
N THR A 100 13.88 -8.24 -0.49
CA THR A 100 14.04 -9.56 0.13
C THR A 100 12.82 -9.92 0.97
N TYR A 101 12.33 -8.98 1.78
CA TYR A 101 11.14 -9.17 2.61
C TYR A 101 9.91 -9.50 1.76
N VAL A 102 9.68 -8.74 0.68
CA VAL A 102 8.57 -8.96 -0.25
C VAL A 102 8.65 -10.37 -0.84
N GLN A 103 9.80 -10.77 -1.38
CA GLN A 103 9.96 -12.07 -2.03
C GLN A 103 9.84 -13.26 -1.06
N GLN A 104 10.36 -13.12 0.15
CA GLN A 104 10.42 -14.22 1.11
C GLN A 104 9.17 -14.34 2.00
N THR A 105 8.46 -13.23 2.22
CA THR A 105 7.38 -13.14 3.21
C THR A 105 6.03 -12.89 2.55
N LEU A 106 5.97 -12.04 1.52
CA LEU A 106 4.70 -11.58 0.95
C LEU A 106 4.32 -12.31 -0.35
N ALA A 107 5.30 -12.72 -1.17
CA ALA A 107 5.06 -13.34 -2.48
C ALA A 107 4.48 -14.78 -2.44
N SER A 108 4.26 -15.34 -1.25
CA SER A 108 3.80 -16.72 -1.03
C SER A 108 2.37 -16.82 -0.51
N GLU A 109 1.64 -15.71 -0.45
CA GLU A 109 0.26 -15.64 0.06
C GLU A 109 -0.79 -15.60 -1.05
#